data_AF-Q4V0W2-F1
#
_entry.id   AF-Q4V0W2-F1
#
_cell.length_a   1.000
_cell.length_b   1.000
_cell.length_c   1.000
_cell.angle_alpha   90.00
_cell.angle_beta   90.00
_cell.angle_gamma   90.00
#
_symmetry.space_group_name_H-M   'P 1'
#
loop_
_entity.id
_entity.type
_entity.pdbx_description
1 polymer ?
#
loop_
_entity_poly.entity_id
_entity_poly.type
_entity_poly.pdbx_seq_one_letter_code
_entity_poly.pdbx_strand_id
1 'polypeptide(L)'
;MEVHTMKNKIGKPKKYSLQELQQHLLNYVQKHPNKTISYIGLERETGISRNTWSRNLKDEIAKLNEPIPFTTKIDFDTGIPLPNIFDIVEKNYDNKAKLISSLTHLNACINSLYAIAKKERTFESENVGFKVKIKELEQTLREKDREIKELKQQVIHYSQAYRNICVSSTYGEKGLKNVLEFKTGSEKNEEKISADLSKQFKMFDFE
;
A
#
# COMPACT_ATOMS: atom_id res chain seq x y z
N MET A 1 -39.57 51.75 22.61
CA MET A 1 -38.25 51.21 22.24
C MET A 1 -37.60 52.22 21.31
N GLU A 2 -36.69 53.03 21.83
CA GLU A 2 -36.02 54.09 21.07
C GLU A 2 -34.83 53.51 20.30
N VAL A 3 -34.93 53.50 18.97
CA VAL A 3 -33.82 53.12 18.09
C VAL A 3 -32.90 54.34 17.95
N HIS A 4 -31.83 54.36 18.74
CA HIS A 4 -30.79 55.39 18.65
C HIS A 4 -29.96 55.18 17.37
N THR A 5 -30.33 55.87 16.29
CA THR A 5 -29.49 55.98 15.09
C THR A 5 -28.35 56.95 15.36
N MET A 6 -27.14 56.44 15.54
CA MET A 6 -25.92 57.26 15.64
C MET A 6 -25.65 57.96 14.29
N LYS A 7 -25.81 59.29 14.27
CA LYS A 7 -25.41 60.14 13.14
C LYS A 7 -23.87 60.28 13.14
N ASN A 8 -23.21 59.68 12.14
CA ASN A 8 -21.76 59.83 11.96
C ASN A 8 -21.43 61.24 11.46
N LYS A 9 -20.53 61.91 12.19
CA LYS A 9 -20.02 63.26 11.92
C LYS A 9 -19.30 63.29 10.55
N ILE A 10 -19.74 64.19 9.68
CA ILE A 10 -19.19 64.41 8.34
C ILE A 10 -17.86 65.18 8.48
N GLY A 11 -16.76 64.45 8.58
CA GLY A 11 -15.41 64.96 8.35
C GLY A 11 -14.88 64.47 7.00
N LYS A 12 -13.95 65.22 6.37
CA LYS A 12 -13.25 64.75 5.17
C LYS A 12 -12.68 63.35 5.42
N PRO A 13 -12.88 62.37 4.52
CA PRO A 13 -12.39 61.02 4.73
C PRO A 13 -10.86 61.06 4.90
N LYS A 14 -10.36 60.39 5.95
CA LYS A 14 -8.91 60.22 6.15
C LYS A 14 -8.35 59.56 4.89
N LYS A 15 -7.38 60.23 4.26
CA LYS A 15 -6.62 59.66 3.14
C LYS A 15 -5.63 58.68 3.74
N TYR A 16 -5.86 57.40 3.52
CA TYR A 16 -4.89 56.36 3.84
C TYR A 16 -3.93 56.21 2.67
N SER A 17 -2.64 56.13 2.96
CA SER A 17 -1.67 55.72 1.95
C SER A 17 -1.84 54.24 1.62
N LEU A 18 -1.43 53.83 0.42
CA LEU A 18 -1.52 52.44 -0.01
C LEU A 18 -0.72 51.51 0.92
N GLN A 19 0.45 51.96 1.36
CA GLN A 19 1.34 51.21 2.26
C GLN A 19 0.70 50.97 3.64
N GLU A 20 0.03 51.98 4.20
CA GLU A 20 -0.69 51.82 5.48
C GLU A 20 -1.83 50.81 5.33
N LEU A 21 -2.57 50.83 4.22
CA LEU A 21 -3.64 49.87 3.97
C LEU A 21 -3.09 48.43 3.84
N GLN A 22 -1.96 48.24 3.17
CA GLN A 22 -1.29 46.94 3.06
C GLN A 22 -0.83 46.42 4.43
N GLN A 23 -0.28 47.28 5.29
CA GLN A 23 0.10 46.90 6.65
C GLN A 23 -1.11 46.49 7.50
N HIS A 24 -2.21 47.24 7.42
CA HIS A 24 -3.45 46.88 8.10
C HIS A 24 -4.03 45.55 7.59
N LEU A 25 -3.94 45.29 6.28
CA LEU A 25 -4.37 44.04 5.68
C LEU A 25 -3.50 42.86 6.14
N LEU A 26 -2.17 43.02 6.16
CA LEU A 26 -1.23 42.01 6.65
C LEU A 26 -1.52 41.65 8.11
N ASN A 27 -1.72 42.66 8.96
CA ASN A 27 -2.05 42.48 10.37
C ASN A 27 -3.39 41.75 10.57
N TYR A 28 -4.37 41.99 9.69
CA TYR A 28 -5.66 41.29 9.72
C TYR A 28 -5.52 39.83 9.32
N VAL A 29 -4.77 39.53 8.26
CA VAL A 29 -4.52 38.15 7.78
C VAL A 29 -3.78 37.32 8.84
N GLN A 30 -2.79 37.91 9.52
CA GLN A 30 -2.07 37.23 10.60
C GLN A 30 -2.96 36.87 11.79
N LYS A 31 -3.96 37.70 12.10
CA LYS A 31 -4.89 37.46 13.21
C LYS A 31 -6.02 36.48 12.87
N HIS A 32 -6.38 36.37 11.59
CA HIS A 32 -7.43 35.47 11.12
C HIS A 32 -6.92 34.51 10.03
N PRO A 33 -5.99 33.60 10.38
CA PRO A 33 -5.56 32.57 9.44
C PRO A 33 -6.77 31.72 9.02
N ASN A 34 -6.83 31.34 7.75
CA ASN A 34 -7.85 30.47 7.15
C ASN A 34 -9.29 31.03 7.08
N LYS A 35 -9.48 32.34 7.22
CA LYS A 35 -10.79 32.98 6.96
C LYS A 35 -10.73 33.81 5.68
N THR A 36 -11.80 33.73 4.89
CA THR A 36 -11.99 34.61 3.73
C THR A 36 -12.05 36.07 4.20
N ILE A 37 -11.20 36.90 3.62
CA ILE A 37 -11.08 38.32 3.92
C ILE A 37 -12.31 39.04 3.33
N SER A 38 -13.27 39.37 4.19
CA SER A 38 -14.43 40.18 3.81
C SER A 38 -14.19 41.64 4.13
N TYR A 39 -14.61 42.54 3.23
CA TYR A 39 -14.54 44.00 3.45
C TYR A 39 -15.25 44.45 4.73
N ILE A 40 -16.33 43.77 5.11
CA ILE A 40 -17.07 44.06 6.35
C ILE A 40 -16.25 43.65 7.58
N GLY A 41 -15.50 42.53 7.48
CA GLY A 41 -14.60 42.07 8.53
C GLY A 41 -13.44 43.04 8.74
N LEU A 42 -12.85 43.52 7.64
CA LEU A 42 -11.80 44.56 7.66
C LEU A 42 -12.32 45.85 8.29
N GLU A 43 -13.51 46.33 7.93
CA GLU A 43 -14.09 47.55 8.49
C GLU A 43 -14.34 47.44 10.00
N ARG A 44 -14.83 46.28 10.47
CA ARG A 44 -15.07 46.04 11.89
C ARG A 44 -13.79 46.08 12.73
N GLU A 45 -12.69 45.56 12.20
CA GLU A 45 -11.43 45.41 12.95
C GLU A 45 -10.48 46.59 12.79
N THR A 46 -10.44 47.20 11.60
CA THR A 46 -9.53 48.32 11.30
C THR A 46 -10.21 49.68 11.45
N GLY A 47 -11.54 49.74 11.49
CA GLY A 47 -12.31 50.99 11.46
C GLY A 47 -12.23 51.73 10.11
N ILE A 48 -11.61 51.12 9.09
CA ILE A 48 -11.45 51.69 7.74
C ILE A 48 -12.63 51.26 6.88
N SER A 49 -13.30 52.24 6.23
CA SER A 49 -14.49 51.98 5.43
C SER A 49 -14.26 50.92 4.33
N ARG A 50 -15.24 50.03 4.14
CA ARG A 50 -15.29 49.07 3.02
C ARG A 50 -14.99 49.69 1.64
N ASN A 51 -15.41 50.94 1.43
CA ASN A 51 -15.21 51.63 0.15
C ASN A 51 -13.74 51.97 -0.10
N THR A 52 -12.98 52.22 0.96
CA THR A 52 -11.53 52.47 0.88
C THR A 52 -10.80 51.19 0.49
N TRP A 53 -11.16 50.06 1.10
CA TRP A 53 -10.61 48.74 0.75
C TRP A 53 -10.92 48.34 -0.68
N SER A 54 -12.19 48.43 -1.08
CA SER A 54 -12.62 48.06 -2.43
C SER A 54 -12.10 48.98 -3.53
N ARG A 55 -11.66 50.21 -3.23
CA ARG A 55 -11.09 51.11 -4.25
C ARG A 55 -9.59 50.96 -4.40
N ASN A 56 -8.88 50.64 -3.33
CA ASN A 56 -7.42 50.63 -3.33
C ASN A 56 -6.81 49.22 -3.40
N LEU A 57 -7.48 48.19 -2.86
CA LEU A 57 -6.90 46.84 -2.69
C LEU A 57 -7.86 45.72 -3.11
N LYS A 58 -8.78 46.01 -4.04
CA LYS A 58 -9.75 45.02 -4.56
C LYS A 58 -9.06 43.78 -5.11
N ASP A 59 -8.03 43.98 -5.92
CA ASP A 59 -7.34 42.90 -6.62
C ASP A 59 -6.44 42.10 -5.67
N GLU A 60 -5.81 42.77 -4.70
CA GLU A 60 -5.01 42.08 -3.66
C GLU A 60 -5.90 41.23 -2.75
N ILE A 61 -7.05 41.76 -2.30
CA ILE A 61 -8.01 41.01 -1.50
C ILE A 61 -8.63 39.87 -2.29
N ALA A 62 -8.89 40.06 -3.59
CA ALA A 62 -9.36 39.00 -4.47
C ALA A 62 -8.32 37.88 -4.58
N LYS A 63 -7.04 38.20 -4.85
CA LYS A 63 -5.93 37.22 -4.91
C LYS A 63 -5.73 36.47 -3.59
N LEU A 64 -5.84 37.15 -2.45
CA LEU A 64 -5.72 36.52 -1.13
C LEU A 64 -6.93 35.61 -0.80
N ASN A 65 -8.09 35.90 -1.38
CA ASN A 65 -9.30 35.09 -1.24
C ASN A 65 -9.43 34.01 -2.31
N GLU A 66 -8.64 34.07 -3.38
CA GLU A 66 -8.59 33.00 -4.35
C GLU A 66 -8.18 31.74 -3.58
N PRO A 67 -8.96 30.66 -3.67
CA PRO A 67 -8.54 29.40 -3.10
C PRO A 67 -7.21 29.07 -3.75
N ILE A 68 -6.13 29.10 -2.96
CA ILE A 68 -4.85 28.55 -3.38
C ILE A 68 -5.20 27.19 -3.97
N PRO A 69 -4.91 26.93 -5.25
CA PRO A 69 -5.23 25.64 -5.84
C PRO A 69 -4.47 24.61 -5.02
N PHE A 70 -5.18 23.97 -4.09
CA PHE A 70 -4.76 22.79 -3.38
C PHE A 70 -4.70 21.68 -4.43
N THR A 71 -3.61 21.67 -5.20
CA THR A 71 -3.18 20.45 -5.85
C THR A 71 -2.77 19.53 -4.72
N THR A 72 -3.54 18.45 -4.61
CA THR A 72 -3.45 17.29 -3.74
C THR A 72 -3.90 17.45 -2.28
N LYS A 73 -5.00 16.76 -1.98
CA LYS A 73 -5.20 16.08 -0.69
C LYS A 73 -3.87 15.40 -0.34
N ILE A 74 -3.23 15.89 0.70
CA ILE A 74 -1.99 15.33 1.22
C ILE A 74 -2.39 14.02 1.91
N ASP A 75 -2.16 12.91 1.22
CA ASP A 75 -2.12 11.59 1.83
C ASP A 75 -0.77 11.44 2.54
N PHE A 76 -0.84 11.19 3.83
CA PHE A 76 0.22 11.41 4.81
C PHE A 76 1.05 10.15 5.08
N ASP A 77 1.34 9.32 4.07
CA ASP A 77 2.31 8.22 4.27
C ASP A 77 3.78 8.71 4.22
N THR A 78 3.96 9.93 4.72
CA THR A 78 5.20 10.60 5.16
C THR A 78 6.09 11.25 4.10
N GLY A 79 5.54 12.21 3.35
CA GLY A 79 6.33 13.15 2.55
C GLY A 79 6.41 14.54 3.20
N ILE A 80 7.62 15.02 3.51
CA ILE A 80 7.87 16.44 3.81
C ILE A 80 7.29 17.24 2.64
N PRO A 81 6.33 18.17 2.86
CA PRO A 81 5.77 18.97 1.78
C PRO A 81 6.92 19.72 1.11
N LEU A 82 7.11 19.47 -0.19
CA LEU A 82 8.16 20.12 -0.95
C LEU A 82 7.97 21.64 -0.85
N PRO A 83 8.97 22.38 -0.36
CA PRO A 83 8.81 23.81 -0.18
C PRO A 83 8.70 24.50 -1.55
N ASN A 84 7.69 25.35 -1.70
CA ASN A 84 7.46 26.10 -2.93
C ASN A 84 8.60 27.12 -3.15
N ILE A 85 9.23 27.07 -4.32
CA ILE A 85 10.34 27.95 -4.69
C ILE A 85 9.91 29.42 -4.67
N PHE A 86 8.69 29.72 -5.10
CA PHE A 86 8.16 31.08 -5.08
C PHE A 86 8.06 31.61 -3.65
N ASP A 87 7.49 30.83 -2.73
CA ASP A 87 7.39 31.19 -1.32
C ASP A 87 8.76 31.37 -0.66
N ILE A 88 9.74 30.53 -1.02
CA ILE A 88 11.11 30.63 -0.51
C ILE A 88 11.75 31.95 -0.94
N VAL A 89 11.61 32.31 -2.22
CA VAL A 89 12.20 33.51 -2.80
C VAL A 89 11.51 34.76 -2.26
N GLU A 90 10.18 34.78 -2.21
CA GLU A 90 9.41 35.95 -1.74
C GLU A 90 9.67 36.25 -0.26
N LYS A 91 9.77 35.23 0.60
CA LYS A 91 10.03 35.40 2.05
C LYS A 91 11.46 35.76 2.39
N ASN A 92 12.42 35.45 1.53
CA ASN A 92 13.85 35.62 1.81
C ASN A 92 14.56 36.56 0.84
N TYR A 93 13.83 37.28 -0.01
CA TYR A 93 14.38 38.19 -1.02
C TYR A 93 15.37 39.21 -0.42
N ASP A 94 15.02 39.78 0.74
CA ASP A 94 15.83 40.79 1.42
C ASP A 94 17.08 40.21 2.11
N ASN A 95 17.15 38.88 2.29
CA ASN A 95 18.25 38.22 2.99
C ASN A 95 18.84 37.06 2.17
N LYS A 96 19.86 37.40 1.39
CA LYS A 96 20.60 36.48 0.52
C LYS A 96 21.14 35.25 1.25
N ALA A 97 21.58 35.36 2.51
CA ALA A 97 22.10 34.23 3.27
C ALA A 97 20.99 33.22 3.65
N LYS A 98 19.82 33.72 4.06
CA LYS A 98 18.65 32.88 4.35
C LYS A 98 18.07 32.24 3.10
N LEU A 99 18.11 32.95 1.97
CA LEU A 99 17.69 32.41 0.67
C LEU A 99 18.57 31.24 0.24
N ILE A 100 19.90 31.39 0.31
CA ILE A 100 20.85 30.32 -0.02
C ILE A 100 20.62 29.09 0.88
N SER A 101 20.43 29.29 2.19
CA SER A 101 20.11 28.21 3.12
C SER A 101 18.81 27.46 2.76
N SER A 102 17.74 28.21 2.45
CA SER A 102 16.44 27.64 2.10
C SER A 102 16.48 26.87 0.77
N LEU A 103 17.22 27.38 -0.22
CA LEU A 103 17.42 26.68 -1.51
C LEU A 103 18.32 25.44 -1.35
N THR A 104 19.29 25.48 -0.43
CA THR A 104 20.15 24.33 -0.12
C THR A 104 19.34 23.22 0.54
N HIS A 105 18.44 23.59 1.45
CA HIS A 105 17.49 22.66 2.06
C HIS A 105 16.55 22.04 1.02
N LEU A 106 16.01 22.83 0.09
CA LEU A 106 15.19 22.31 -1.02
C LEU A 106 15.98 21.30 -1.87
N ASN A 107 17.24 21.61 -2.20
CA ASN A 107 18.08 20.70 -2.97
C ASN A 107 18.35 19.39 -2.23
N ALA A 108 18.51 19.44 -0.90
CA ALA A 108 18.63 18.24 -0.07
C ALA A 108 17.35 17.39 -0.09
N CYS A 109 16.17 18.02 -0.02
CA CYS A 109 14.88 17.31 -0.16
C CYS A 109 14.71 16.66 -1.53
N ILE A 110 15.11 17.33 -2.61
CA ILE A 110 15.04 16.77 -3.97
C ILE A 110 15.97 15.55 -4.09
N ASN A 111 17.20 15.65 -3.57
CA ASN A 111 18.15 14.54 -3.60
C ASN A 111 17.68 13.35 -2.76
N SER A 112 17.04 13.58 -1.60
CA SER A 112 16.50 12.49 -0.78
C SER A 112 15.33 11.78 -1.48
N LEU A 113 14.42 12.52 -2.11
CA LEU A 113 13.33 11.96 -2.90
C LEU A 113 13.86 11.14 -4.09
N TYR A 114 14.88 11.64 -4.79
CA TYR A 114 15.50 10.89 -5.87
C TYR A 114 16.13 9.57 -5.39
N ALA A 115 16.77 9.57 -4.21
CA ALA A 115 17.32 8.37 -3.61
C ALA A 115 16.24 7.34 -3.24
N ILE A 116 15.10 7.81 -2.69
CA ILE A 116 13.94 6.95 -2.37
C ILE A 116 13.37 6.34 -3.66
N ALA A 117 13.10 7.17 -4.68
CA ALA A 117 12.57 6.70 -5.95
C ALA A 117 13.50 5.68 -6.64
N LYS A 118 14.82 5.85 -6.53
CA LYS A 118 15.79 4.86 -7.03
C LYS A 118 15.68 3.53 -6.28
N LYS A 119 15.50 3.56 -4.96
CA LYS A 119 15.33 2.37 -4.12
C LYS A 119 14.00 1.65 -4.41
N GLU A 120 12.93 2.38 -4.63
CA GLU A 120 11.65 1.80 -5.06
C GLU A 120 11.78 1.08 -6.41
N ARG A 121 12.49 1.69 -7.36
CA ARG A 121 12.72 1.06 -8.66
C ARG A 121 13.49 -0.26 -8.54
N THR A 122 14.43 -0.35 -7.61
CA THR A 122 15.12 -1.62 -7.33
C THR A 122 14.18 -2.65 -6.69
N PHE A 123 13.35 -2.24 -5.72
CA PHE A 123 12.35 -3.13 -5.13
C PHE A 123 11.33 -3.64 -6.15
N GLU A 124 10.87 -2.79 -7.07
CA GLU A 124 9.95 -3.20 -8.13
C GLU A 124 10.60 -4.27 -9.03
N SER A 125 11.89 -4.10 -9.37
CA SER A 125 12.62 -5.10 -10.16
C SER A 125 12.78 -6.45 -9.43
N GLU A 126 13.04 -6.42 -8.13
CA GLU A 126 13.12 -7.62 -7.28
C GLU A 126 11.75 -8.30 -7.17
N ASN A 127 10.69 -7.52 -7.00
CA ASN A 127 9.32 -8.01 -6.91
C ASN A 127 8.87 -8.70 -8.21
N VAL A 128 9.26 -8.16 -9.36
CA VAL A 128 9.08 -8.85 -10.66
C VAL A 128 9.84 -10.18 -10.68
N GLY A 129 11.08 -10.21 -10.20
CA GLY A 129 11.87 -11.44 -10.05
C GLY A 129 11.19 -12.49 -9.17
N PHE A 130 10.69 -12.09 -8.00
CA PHE A 130 9.96 -12.97 -7.09
C PHE A 130 8.67 -13.51 -7.72
N LYS A 131 7.91 -12.68 -8.45
CA LYS A 131 6.72 -13.13 -9.18
C LYS A 131 7.04 -14.20 -10.23
N VAL A 132 8.16 -14.07 -10.94
CA VAL A 132 8.61 -15.12 -11.87
C VAL A 132 8.96 -16.39 -11.08
N LYS A 133 9.69 -16.26 -9.98
CA LYS A 133 10.08 -17.43 -9.18
C LYS A 133 8.89 -18.19 -8.58
N ILE A 134 7.88 -17.47 -8.11
CA ILE A 134 6.63 -18.06 -7.62
C ILE A 134 5.97 -18.88 -8.74
N LYS A 135 5.85 -18.33 -9.95
CA LYS A 135 5.28 -19.05 -11.09
C LYS A 135 6.05 -20.34 -11.44
N GLU A 136 7.37 -20.29 -11.42
CA GLU A 136 8.22 -21.48 -11.64
C GLU A 136 7.99 -22.56 -10.56
N LEU A 137 7.93 -22.15 -9.29
CA LEU A 137 7.70 -23.06 -8.18
C LEU A 137 6.30 -23.68 -8.23
N GLU A 138 5.27 -22.89 -8.55
CA GLU A 138 3.91 -23.39 -8.75
C GLU A 138 3.83 -24.39 -9.90
N GLN A 139 4.57 -24.17 -11.00
CA GLN A 139 4.64 -25.13 -12.09
C GLN A 139 5.30 -26.43 -11.66
N THR A 140 6.45 -26.32 -10.98
CA THR A 140 7.18 -27.50 -10.46
C THR A 140 6.31 -28.29 -9.49
N LEU A 141 5.55 -27.61 -8.63
CA LEU A 141 4.62 -28.25 -7.70
C LEU A 141 3.55 -29.05 -8.45
N ARG A 142 2.92 -28.46 -9.48
CA ARG A 142 1.93 -29.15 -10.32
C ARG A 142 2.49 -30.38 -11.01
N GLU A 143 3.72 -30.30 -11.52
CA GLU A 143 4.40 -31.42 -12.16
C GLU A 143 4.67 -32.55 -11.16
N LYS A 144 5.13 -32.21 -9.95
CA LYS A 144 5.38 -33.18 -8.88
C LYS A 144 4.11 -33.82 -8.35
N ASP A 145 3.02 -33.06 -8.18
CA ASP A 145 1.73 -33.59 -7.79
C ASP A 145 1.17 -34.59 -8.82
N ARG A 146 1.37 -34.29 -10.10
CA ARG A 146 1.01 -35.21 -11.19
C ARG A 146 1.85 -36.50 -11.12
N GLU A 147 3.16 -36.38 -10.95
CA GLU A 147 4.07 -37.52 -10.81
C GLU A 147 3.66 -38.43 -9.62
N ILE A 148 3.35 -37.82 -8.46
CA ILE A 148 2.86 -38.55 -7.28
C ILE A 148 1.56 -39.28 -7.58
N LYS A 149 0.63 -38.65 -8.30
CA LYS A 149 -0.65 -39.27 -8.67
C LYS A 149 -0.46 -40.47 -9.60
N GLU A 150 0.41 -40.34 -10.60
CA GLU A 150 0.75 -41.43 -11.52
C GLU A 150 1.41 -42.59 -10.77
N LEU A 151 2.37 -42.31 -9.87
CA LEU A 151 3.00 -43.33 -9.03
C LEU A 151 2.00 -44.04 -8.11
N LYS A 152 1.09 -43.30 -7.47
CA LYS A 152 0.01 -43.90 -6.65
C LYS A 152 -0.87 -44.84 -7.47
N GLN A 153 -1.23 -44.44 -8.70
CA GLN A 153 -2.00 -45.30 -9.60
C GLN A 153 -1.22 -46.57 -9.99
N GLN A 154 0.07 -46.45 -10.27
CA GLN A 154 0.93 -47.61 -10.55
C GLN A 154 1.00 -48.57 -9.35
N VAL A 155 1.19 -48.06 -8.13
CA VAL A 155 1.21 -48.86 -6.90
C VAL A 155 -0.11 -49.63 -6.73
N ILE A 156 -1.25 -48.95 -6.90
CA ILE A 156 -2.57 -49.59 -6.82
C ILE A 156 -2.72 -50.68 -7.90
N HIS A 157 -2.35 -50.37 -9.14
CA HIS A 157 -2.42 -51.33 -10.25
C HIS A 157 -1.58 -52.58 -9.98
N TYR A 158 -0.33 -52.43 -9.57
CA TYR A 158 0.55 -53.57 -9.29
C TYR A 158 0.12 -54.34 -8.04
N SER A 159 -0.38 -53.66 -7.00
CA SER A 159 -0.96 -54.31 -5.81
C SER A 159 -2.17 -55.18 -6.19
N GLN A 160 -3.06 -54.66 -7.04
CA GLN A 160 -4.21 -55.40 -7.56
C GLN A 160 -3.79 -56.57 -8.45
N ALA A 161 -2.85 -56.36 -9.38
CA ALA A 161 -2.32 -57.41 -10.24
C ALA A 161 -1.69 -58.54 -9.43
N TYR A 162 -0.89 -58.21 -8.42
CA TYR A 162 -0.30 -59.19 -7.51
C TYR A 162 -1.37 -59.96 -6.74
N ARG A 163 -2.35 -59.26 -6.15
CA ARG A 163 -3.48 -59.90 -5.46
C ARG A 163 -4.25 -60.85 -6.37
N ASN A 164 -4.50 -60.44 -7.62
CA ASN A 164 -5.19 -61.28 -8.61
C ASN A 164 -4.37 -62.53 -8.95
N ILE A 165 -3.06 -62.40 -9.15
CA ILE A 165 -2.17 -63.54 -9.38
C ILE A 165 -2.21 -64.51 -8.18
N CYS A 166 -2.06 -64.01 -6.95
CA CYS A 166 -2.11 -64.83 -5.74
C CYS A 166 -3.47 -65.53 -5.55
N VAL A 167 -4.58 -64.83 -5.82
CA VAL A 167 -5.92 -65.44 -5.75
C VAL A 167 -6.08 -66.51 -6.82
N SER A 168 -5.61 -66.26 -8.05
CA SER A 168 -5.66 -67.23 -9.15
C SER A 168 -4.74 -68.45 -8.93
N SER A 169 -3.62 -68.30 -8.20
CA SER A 169 -2.74 -69.41 -7.85
C SER A 169 -3.23 -70.21 -6.64
N THR A 170 -3.93 -69.56 -5.70
CA THR A 170 -4.47 -70.22 -4.49
C THR A 170 -5.81 -70.90 -4.76
N TYR A 171 -6.63 -70.33 -5.65
CA TYR A 171 -7.88 -70.90 -6.13
C TYR A 171 -7.75 -71.23 -7.62
N GLY A 172 -6.86 -72.16 -7.94
CA GLY A 172 -6.86 -72.78 -9.26
C GLY A 172 -8.20 -73.48 -9.49
N GLU A 173 -8.98 -72.98 -10.44
CA GLU A 173 -10.04 -73.76 -11.06
C GLU A 173 -9.47 -75.13 -11.45
N LYS A 174 -10.05 -76.19 -10.86
CA LYS A 174 -10.06 -77.58 -11.31
C LYS A 174 -9.07 -77.89 -12.45
N GLY A 175 -7.80 -78.16 -12.13
CA GLY A 175 -6.86 -78.52 -13.20
C GLY A 175 -5.44 -78.92 -12.81
N LEU A 176 -4.94 -78.59 -11.62
CA LEU A 176 -3.59 -79.00 -11.22
C LEU A 176 -3.68 -80.11 -10.16
N LYS A 177 -3.46 -81.34 -10.62
CA LYS A 177 -3.16 -82.49 -9.75
C LYS A 177 -2.06 -82.08 -8.76
N ASN A 178 -2.36 -82.22 -7.47
CA ASN A 178 -1.44 -82.01 -6.35
C ASN A 178 -0.04 -82.58 -6.65
N VAL A 179 0.96 -81.72 -6.79
CA VAL A 179 2.39 -82.13 -6.80
C VAL A 179 3.02 -81.98 -5.40
N LEU A 180 2.30 -81.42 -4.43
CA LEU A 180 2.80 -81.26 -3.06
C LEU A 180 1.73 -81.67 -2.05
N GLU A 181 1.71 -82.96 -1.70
CA GLU A 181 1.03 -83.42 -0.49
C GLU A 181 1.80 -82.93 0.74
N PHE A 182 1.39 -81.81 1.30
CA PHE A 182 1.83 -81.42 2.64
C PHE A 182 0.99 -82.18 3.66
N LYS A 183 1.61 -83.13 4.38
CA LYS A 183 0.99 -83.80 5.52
C LYS A 183 0.59 -82.76 6.58
N THR A 184 -0.70 -82.53 6.75
CA THR A 184 -1.29 -81.76 7.85
C THR A 184 -1.09 -82.51 9.16
N GLY A 185 -0.27 -81.97 10.06
CA GLY A 185 -0.01 -82.56 11.37
C GLY A 185 1.26 -82.09 12.09
N SER A 186 1.84 -80.94 11.73
CA SER A 186 2.95 -80.35 12.51
C SER A 186 2.74 -78.86 12.71
N GLU A 187 2.80 -78.40 13.97
CA GLU A 187 2.67 -76.99 14.36
C GLU A 187 3.63 -76.07 13.59
N LYS A 188 4.78 -76.59 13.15
CA LYS A 188 5.78 -75.85 12.35
C LYS A 188 5.29 -75.45 10.95
N ASN A 189 4.20 -76.03 10.46
CA ASN A 189 3.66 -75.72 9.14
C ASN A 189 2.55 -74.66 9.20
N GLU A 190 1.83 -74.49 10.30
CA GLU A 190 0.74 -73.50 10.39
C GLU A 190 1.26 -72.05 10.28
N GLU A 191 2.43 -71.74 10.87
CA GLU A 191 3.07 -70.44 10.68
C GLU A 191 3.46 -70.16 9.22
N LYS A 192 3.82 -71.20 8.45
CA LYS A 192 4.19 -71.09 7.03
C LYS A 192 2.97 -71.00 6.11
N ILE A 193 1.81 -71.47 6.56
CA ILE A 193 0.55 -71.41 5.81
C ILE A 193 -0.21 -70.12 6.12
N SER A 194 0.12 -69.42 7.22
CA SER A 194 -0.42 -68.09 7.50
C SER A 194 0.13 -67.06 6.50
N ALA A 195 -0.60 -66.87 5.40
CA ALA A 195 -0.35 -65.85 4.39
C ALA A 195 -0.74 -64.45 4.89
N ASP A 196 -0.37 -64.10 6.12
CA ASP A 196 -0.53 -62.75 6.66
C ASP A 196 0.62 -61.88 6.14
N LEU A 197 0.47 -61.44 4.89
CA LEU A 197 1.46 -60.66 4.13
C LEU A 197 1.84 -59.34 4.83
N SER A 198 0.95 -58.83 5.69
CA SER A 198 1.17 -57.66 6.57
C SER A 198 2.37 -57.86 7.49
N LYS A 199 2.58 -59.08 8.01
CA LYS A 199 3.72 -59.40 8.88
C LYS A 199 5.04 -59.58 8.12
N GLN A 200 4.98 -60.03 6.87
CA GLN A 200 6.18 -60.36 6.08
C GLN A 200 6.71 -59.16 5.28
N PHE A 201 5.86 -58.24 4.86
CA PHE A 201 6.26 -57.09 4.04
C PHE A 201 5.75 -55.78 4.64
N LYS A 202 6.56 -55.18 5.53
CA LYS A 202 6.35 -53.84 6.11
C LYS A 202 6.25 -52.68 5.10
N MET A 203 6.36 -52.97 3.80
CA MET A 203 6.29 -51.97 2.72
C MET A 203 4.84 -51.61 2.35
N PHE A 204 3.85 -52.36 2.83
CA PHE A 204 2.42 -52.14 2.50
C PHE A 204 1.61 -51.49 3.62
N ASP A 205 2.21 -51.24 4.79
CA ASP A 205 1.60 -50.46 5.85
C ASP A 205 1.78 -48.96 5.53
N PHE A 206 0.77 -48.37 4.89
CA PHE A 206 0.65 -46.93 4.76
C PHE A 206 -0.45 -46.45 5.72
N GLU A 207 -0.05 -45.88 6.86
CA GLU A 207 -0.86 -44.94 7.66
C GLU A 207 -0.88 -43.56 6.98
#